data_AF-A0A259G8H6-F1
#
_entry.id   AF-A0A259G8H6-F1
#
_cell.length_a   1.000
_cell.length_b   1.000
_cell.length_c   1.000
_cell.angle_alpha   90.00
_cell.angle_beta   90.00
_cell.angle_gamma   90.00
#
_symmetry.space_group_name_H-M   'P 1'
#
loop_
_entity.id
_entity.type
_entity.pdbx_description
1 polymer ?
#
loop_
_entity_poly.entity_id
_entity_poly.type
_entity_poly.pdbx_seq_one_letter_code
_entity_poly.pdbx_strand_id
1 'polypeptide(L)'
;MPPGLGRSFWFAVLLLLGMEFALHSDAVLLRYRSVFAVGRAVDKLQLVETRPPHVLFIGNSRTDNGIDPRTVSRVLSQPAATSFNLGLPGTNVLTWHGMVERLNARGLLGSRGIHTVVLGLDESALQDDNSLGYVSFFADRAALWQAGRYQDWLGSVVRLWSYSGNLRQLREPEKGLRFLAASTRQIDPVGGAAAAYLGYRAGFGAAQDQAQVAQQERAAHQPPAPVALDFLWSMLDRLQGQGVRVFVTIPPLRDRESAFYDSGASAAPYRVLLARLQQHGVTVLPAPTGFVPADFINAGHLRDAGAQRYSADVGRLLRASGVK
;
A
#
# COMPACT_ATOMS: atom_id res chain seq x y z
N MET A 1 31.68 -38.30 -3.09
CA MET A 1 30.78 -37.23 -2.60
C MET A 1 30.02 -37.76 -1.40
N PRO A 2 29.82 -36.97 -0.34
CA PRO A 2 28.97 -37.38 0.79
C PRO A 2 27.60 -37.87 0.29
N PRO A 3 27.01 -38.92 0.90
CA PRO A 3 25.66 -39.32 0.57
C PRO A 3 24.72 -38.11 0.77
N GLY A 4 24.04 -37.68 -0.29
CA GLY A 4 23.16 -36.51 -0.29
C GLY A 4 23.61 -35.32 -1.15
N LEU A 5 24.86 -35.27 -1.63
CA LEU A 5 25.37 -34.20 -2.50
C LEU A 5 25.49 -34.61 -3.99
N GLY A 6 24.60 -35.49 -4.44
CA GLY A 6 24.56 -35.94 -5.84
C GLY A 6 24.03 -34.88 -6.82
N ARG A 7 23.92 -35.23 -8.10
CA ARG A 7 23.43 -34.31 -9.17
C ARG A 7 22.07 -33.67 -8.82
N SER A 8 21.15 -34.44 -8.26
CA SER A 8 19.81 -33.94 -7.89
C SER A 8 19.85 -32.88 -6.79
N PHE A 9 20.78 -32.98 -5.83
CA PHE A 9 20.95 -31.96 -4.80
C PHE A 9 21.40 -30.64 -5.41
N TRP A 10 22.45 -30.67 -6.22
CA TRP A 10 22.97 -29.46 -6.87
C TRP A 10 21.96 -28.84 -7.83
N PHE A 11 21.17 -29.66 -8.53
CA PHE A 11 20.06 -29.19 -9.34
C PHE A 11 19.00 -28.47 -8.50
N ALA A 12 18.61 -29.04 -7.34
CA ALA A 12 17.67 -28.38 -6.43
C ALA A 12 18.23 -27.05 -5.88
N VAL A 13 19.51 -27.02 -5.50
CA VAL A 13 20.19 -25.78 -5.06
C VAL A 13 20.18 -24.74 -6.17
N LEU A 14 20.49 -25.12 -7.41
CA LEU A 14 20.45 -24.22 -8.56
C LEU A 14 19.04 -23.64 -8.78
N LEU A 15 18.00 -24.45 -8.65
CA LEU A 15 16.61 -23.97 -8.76
C LEU A 15 16.24 -22.99 -7.65
N LEU A 16 16.65 -23.25 -6.41
CA LEU A 16 16.40 -22.36 -5.28
C LEU A 16 17.14 -21.02 -5.47
N LEU A 17 18.40 -21.06 -5.90
CA LEU A 17 19.16 -19.85 -6.21
C LEU A 17 18.56 -19.07 -7.38
N GLY A 18 18.10 -19.77 -8.42
CA GLY A 18 17.39 -19.17 -9.54
C GLY A 18 16.11 -18.47 -9.10
N MET A 19 15.31 -19.10 -8.23
CA MET A 19 14.11 -18.50 -7.66
C MET A 19 14.43 -17.30 -6.77
N GLU A 20 15.44 -17.40 -5.91
CA GLU A 20 15.90 -16.27 -5.09
C GLU A 20 16.27 -15.08 -5.99
N PHE A 21 17.11 -15.29 -7.01
CA PHE A 21 17.49 -14.24 -7.95
C PHE A 21 16.27 -13.64 -8.68
N ALA A 22 15.33 -14.49 -9.08
CA ALA A 22 14.10 -14.08 -9.73
C ALA A 22 13.25 -13.16 -8.83
N LEU A 23 13.18 -13.42 -7.51
CA LEU A 23 12.48 -12.57 -6.55
C LEU A 23 13.16 -11.22 -6.31
N HIS A 24 14.42 -11.03 -6.72
CA HIS A 24 15.11 -9.72 -6.70
C HIS A 24 14.90 -8.91 -7.98
N SER A 25 14.23 -9.46 -9.00
CA SER A 25 13.98 -8.78 -10.27
C SER A 25 12.59 -8.18 -10.35
N ASP A 26 12.50 -6.84 -10.41
CA ASP A 26 11.24 -6.12 -10.63
C ASP A 26 10.55 -6.58 -11.93
N ALA A 27 11.30 -6.91 -12.98
CA ALA A 27 10.74 -7.41 -14.23
C ALA A 27 10.03 -8.76 -14.06
N VAL A 28 10.60 -9.66 -13.24
CA VAL A 28 9.96 -10.93 -12.90
C VAL A 28 8.73 -10.70 -12.04
N LEU A 29 8.83 -9.86 -11.00
CA LEU A 29 7.70 -9.55 -10.13
C LEU A 29 6.54 -8.94 -10.93
N LEU A 30 6.84 -8.02 -11.85
CA LEU A 30 5.88 -7.41 -12.76
C LEU A 30 5.22 -8.45 -13.67
N ARG A 31 5.98 -9.40 -14.21
CA ARG A 31 5.44 -10.49 -15.04
C ARG A 31 4.35 -11.27 -14.31
N TYR A 32 4.54 -11.49 -13.01
CA TYR A 32 3.62 -12.22 -12.15
C TYR A 32 2.66 -11.30 -11.35
N ARG A 33 2.45 -10.05 -11.78
CA ARG A 33 1.55 -9.09 -11.11
C ARG A 33 0.11 -9.55 -10.95
N SER A 34 -0.36 -10.46 -11.79
CA SER A 34 -1.70 -11.03 -11.68
C SER A 34 -1.81 -12.19 -10.70
N VAL A 35 -0.68 -12.75 -10.26
CA VAL A 35 -0.58 -13.91 -9.37
C VAL A 35 -0.29 -13.45 -7.94
N PHE A 36 0.68 -12.55 -7.78
CA PHE A 36 1.16 -12.12 -6.49
C PHE A 36 0.90 -10.64 -6.23
N ALA A 37 0.48 -10.32 -5.00
CA ALA A 37 0.22 -8.96 -4.58
C ALA A 37 1.46 -8.06 -4.70
N VAL A 38 2.66 -8.59 -4.44
CA VAL A 38 3.93 -7.86 -4.63
C VAL A 38 4.14 -7.45 -6.08
N GLY A 39 3.77 -8.28 -7.06
CA GLY A 39 3.90 -7.94 -8.47
C GLY A 39 2.99 -6.78 -8.87
N ARG A 40 1.78 -6.69 -8.30
CA ARG A 40 0.90 -5.53 -8.47
C ARG A 40 1.46 -4.28 -7.78
N ALA A 41 2.09 -4.43 -6.61
CA ALA A 41 2.78 -3.32 -5.97
C ALA A 41 3.93 -2.78 -6.83
N VAL A 42 4.72 -3.67 -7.45
CA VAL A 42 5.75 -3.29 -8.43
C VAL A 42 5.12 -2.59 -9.64
N ASP A 43 4.02 -3.11 -10.20
CA ASP A 43 3.30 -2.47 -11.32
C ASP A 43 2.92 -1.01 -11.03
N LYS A 44 2.35 -0.76 -9.84
CA LYS A 44 2.01 0.60 -9.41
C LYS A 44 3.25 1.47 -9.19
N LEU A 45 4.22 0.96 -8.43
CA LEU A 45 5.41 1.73 -8.08
C LEU A 45 6.23 2.09 -9.31
N GLN A 46 6.43 1.15 -10.24
CA GLN A 46 7.13 1.40 -11.49
C GLN A 46 6.42 2.44 -12.36
N LEU A 47 5.08 2.47 -12.34
CA LEU A 47 4.33 3.49 -13.07
C LEU A 47 4.54 4.88 -12.45
N VAL A 48 4.54 5.00 -11.12
CA VAL A 48 4.91 6.24 -10.42
C VAL A 48 6.36 6.64 -10.72
N GLU A 49 7.28 5.69 -10.76
CA GLU A 49 8.69 5.96 -11.04
C GLU A 49 8.94 6.45 -12.47
N THR A 50 8.16 5.95 -13.43
CA THR A 50 8.30 6.30 -14.85
C THR A 50 7.47 7.52 -15.24
N ARG A 51 6.40 7.79 -14.52
CA ARG A 51 5.46 8.90 -14.75
C ARG A 51 5.04 9.48 -13.39
N PRO A 52 5.91 10.24 -12.71
CA PRO A 52 5.63 10.74 -11.38
C PRO A 52 4.40 11.66 -11.40
N PRO A 53 3.37 11.36 -10.59
CA PRO A 53 2.20 12.22 -10.46
C PRO A 53 2.56 13.43 -9.60
N HIS A 54 1.76 14.47 -9.72
CA HIS A 54 1.81 15.66 -8.87
C HIS A 54 1.22 15.36 -7.48
N VAL A 55 0.12 14.58 -7.47
CA VAL A 55 -0.59 14.12 -6.26
C VAL A 55 -0.51 12.61 -6.16
N LEU A 56 0.17 12.11 -5.13
CA LEU A 56 0.31 10.69 -4.87
C LEU A 56 -0.52 10.29 -3.64
N PHE A 57 -1.45 9.36 -3.81
CA PHE A 57 -2.19 8.76 -2.71
C PHE A 57 -1.47 7.50 -2.24
N ILE A 58 -1.14 7.41 -0.95
CA ILE A 58 -0.51 6.24 -0.34
C ILE A 58 -1.44 5.73 0.76
N GLY A 59 -1.62 4.43 0.85
CA GLY A 59 -2.51 3.83 1.84
C GLY A 59 -2.59 2.32 1.70
N ASN A 60 -3.51 1.69 2.44
CA ASN A 60 -3.73 0.25 2.38
C ASN A 60 -4.86 -0.12 1.38
N SER A 61 -5.55 -1.25 1.60
CA SER A 61 -6.70 -1.67 0.77
C SER A 61 -7.84 -0.64 0.76
N ARG A 62 -8.10 0.07 1.87
CA ARG A 62 -9.16 1.09 1.93
C ARG A 62 -8.85 2.26 1.01
N THR A 63 -7.57 2.59 0.82
CA THR A 63 -7.12 3.59 -0.15
C THR A 63 -7.10 3.04 -1.57
N ASP A 64 -6.58 1.82 -1.78
CA ASP A 64 -6.57 1.13 -3.09
C ASP A 64 -7.96 1.09 -3.73
N ASN A 65 -8.99 0.86 -2.91
CA ASN A 65 -10.40 0.80 -3.29
C ASN A 65 -11.18 2.11 -3.10
N GLY A 66 -10.65 3.08 -2.36
CA GLY A 66 -11.40 4.28 -1.96
C GLY A 66 -11.11 5.51 -2.81
N ILE A 67 -9.91 5.60 -3.40
CA ILE A 67 -9.49 6.78 -4.15
C ILE A 67 -9.42 6.49 -5.65
N ASP A 68 -10.32 7.08 -6.41
CA ASP A 68 -10.27 7.19 -7.88
C ASP A 68 -9.54 8.49 -8.27
N PRO A 69 -8.27 8.42 -8.72
CA PRO A 69 -7.50 9.61 -9.07
C PRO A 69 -8.10 10.41 -10.20
N ARG A 70 -8.84 9.78 -11.14
CA ARG A 70 -9.48 10.51 -12.23
C ARG A 70 -10.51 11.49 -11.71
N THR A 71 -11.26 11.08 -10.68
CA THR A 71 -12.26 11.93 -10.06
C THR A 71 -11.61 13.06 -9.26
N VAL A 72 -10.50 12.79 -8.56
CA VAL A 72 -9.70 13.84 -7.91
C VAL A 72 -9.20 14.87 -8.94
N SER A 73 -8.50 14.42 -9.99
CA SER A 73 -7.94 15.32 -11.01
C SER A 73 -9.03 16.15 -11.69
N ARG A 74 -10.21 15.57 -11.94
CA ARG A 74 -11.37 16.30 -12.48
C ARG A 74 -11.79 17.46 -11.58
N VAL A 75 -11.85 17.24 -10.26
CA VAL A 75 -12.21 18.29 -9.29
C VAL A 75 -11.12 19.36 -9.17
N LEU A 76 -9.85 18.97 -9.29
CA LEU A 76 -8.70 19.88 -9.36
C LEU A 76 -8.58 20.60 -10.71
N SER A 77 -9.41 20.24 -11.70
CA SER A 77 -9.31 20.73 -13.08
C SER A 77 -7.95 20.45 -13.73
N GLN A 78 -7.38 19.28 -13.43
CA GLN A 78 -6.10 18.79 -13.93
C GLN A 78 -6.25 17.59 -14.86
N PRO A 79 -5.27 17.32 -15.74
CA PRO A 79 -5.21 16.06 -16.48
C PRO A 79 -5.20 14.86 -15.53
N ALA A 80 -5.87 13.76 -15.90
CA ALA A 80 -6.00 12.60 -15.03
C ALA A 80 -4.64 12.03 -14.55
N ALA A 81 -3.60 12.11 -15.39
CA ALA A 81 -2.27 11.60 -15.07
C ALA A 81 -1.54 12.36 -13.94
N THR A 82 -2.06 13.51 -13.47
CA THR A 82 -1.45 14.27 -12.37
C THR A 82 -1.72 13.65 -11.01
N SER A 83 -2.69 12.74 -10.90
CA SER A 83 -3.01 12.05 -9.65
C SER A 83 -2.85 10.54 -9.81
N PHE A 84 -2.34 9.88 -8.79
CA PHE A 84 -2.15 8.42 -8.81
C PHE A 84 -2.42 7.76 -7.46
N ASN A 85 -3.03 6.58 -7.49
CA ASN A 85 -3.31 5.78 -6.29
C ASN A 85 -2.30 4.64 -6.10
N LEU A 86 -1.32 4.86 -5.22
CA LEU A 86 -0.35 3.88 -4.74
C LEU A 86 -0.84 3.13 -3.48
N GLY A 87 -2.14 3.18 -3.16
CA GLY A 87 -2.73 2.37 -2.11
C GLY A 87 -2.58 0.87 -2.39
N LEU A 88 -2.23 0.06 -1.40
CA LEU A 88 -1.96 -1.37 -1.61
C LEU A 88 -2.60 -2.22 -0.51
N PRO A 89 -3.37 -3.27 -0.85
CA PRO A 89 -3.92 -4.15 0.17
C PRO A 89 -2.81 -4.74 1.03
N GLY A 90 -3.02 -4.84 2.36
CA GLY A 90 -2.10 -5.47 3.30
C GLY A 90 -0.78 -4.73 3.58
N THR A 91 -0.66 -3.46 3.16
CA THR A 91 0.49 -2.62 3.52
C THR A 91 0.23 -1.78 4.76
N ASN A 92 1.30 -1.50 5.49
CA ASN A 92 1.35 -0.57 6.62
C ASN A 92 2.40 0.53 6.38
N VAL A 93 2.52 1.46 7.33
CA VAL A 93 3.44 2.61 7.27
C VAL A 93 4.91 2.22 7.06
N LEU A 94 5.37 1.06 7.54
CA LEU A 94 6.73 0.59 7.29
C LEU A 94 6.95 0.33 5.79
N THR A 95 6.00 -0.33 5.15
CA THR A 95 6.06 -0.57 3.70
C THR A 95 5.99 0.75 2.92
N TRP A 96 5.13 1.68 3.36
CA TRP A 96 5.01 3.00 2.74
C TRP A 96 6.30 3.81 2.84
N HIS A 97 6.94 3.82 4.01
CA HIS A 97 8.24 4.46 4.23
C HIS A 97 9.27 3.96 3.21
N GLY A 98 9.41 2.65 3.05
CA GLY A 98 10.37 2.09 2.11
C GLY A 98 10.06 2.42 0.63
N MET A 99 8.77 2.51 0.26
CA MET A 99 8.38 3.02 -1.06
C MET A 99 8.73 4.51 -1.24
N VAL A 100 8.51 5.33 -0.21
CA VAL A 100 8.89 6.76 -0.21
C VAL A 100 10.40 6.92 -0.33
N GLU A 101 11.19 6.13 0.41
CA GLU A 101 12.66 6.15 0.29
C GLU A 101 13.13 5.74 -1.11
N ARG A 102 12.48 4.75 -1.73
CA ARG A 102 12.77 4.36 -3.11
C ARG A 102 12.45 5.47 -4.12
N LEU A 103 11.33 6.18 -3.94
CA LEU A 103 10.98 7.35 -4.76
C LEU A 103 11.94 8.53 -4.53
N ASN A 104 12.34 8.74 -3.27
CA ASN A 104 13.33 9.75 -2.88
C ASN A 104 14.71 9.50 -3.51
N ALA A 105 15.19 8.26 -3.46
CA ALA A 105 16.47 7.85 -4.05
C ALA A 105 16.52 8.10 -5.57
N ARG A 106 15.36 8.14 -6.24
CA ARG A 106 15.22 8.48 -7.66
C ARG A 106 15.03 9.98 -7.90
N GLY A 107 15.00 10.81 -6.86
CA GLY A 107 14.82 12.25 -6.95
C GLY A 107 13.43 12.68 -7.42
N LEU A 108 12.40 11.86 -7.16
CA LEU A 108 11.03 12.09 -7.65
C LEU A 108 10.16 12.91 -6.72
N LEU A 109 10.60 13.14 -5.48
CA LEU A 109 9.87 13.94 -4.49
C LEU A 109 10.13 15.44 -4.66
N GLY A 110 9.13 16.25 -4.33
CA GLY A 110 9.23 17.71 -4.36
C GLY A 110 9.02 18.30 -5.74
N SER A 111 9.84 19.30 -6.10
CA SER A 111 9.67 20.14 -7.29
C SER A 111 9.85 19.41 -8.63
N ARG A 112 10.37 18.18 -8.62
CA ARG A 112 10.65 17.38 -9.84
C ARG A 112 9.56 16.37 -10.19
N GLY A 113 8.51 16.26 -9.38
CA GLY A 113 7.42 15.33 -9.63
C GLY A 113 6.35 15.39 -8.56
N ILE A 114 6.51 14.57 -7.53
CA ILE A 114 5.52 14.39 -6.47
C ILE A 114 5.64 15.52 -5.45
N HIS A 115 4.84 16.55 -5.60
CA HIS A 115 4.80 17.69 -4.68
C HIS A 115 3.71 17.56 -3.61
N THR A 116 2.78 16.62 -3.76
CA THR A 116 1.71 16.39 -2.78
C THR A 116 1.52 14.90 -2.53
N VAL A 117 1.54 14.52 -1.26
CA VAL A 117 1.23 13.16 -0.81
C VAL A 117 0.00 13.20 0.09
N VAL A 118 -0.96 12.34 -0.20
CA VAL A 118 -2.15 12.15 0.63
C VAL A 118 -2.10 10.75 1.23
N LEU A 119 -1.94 10.67 2.54
CA LEU A 119 -1.93 9.42 3.28
C LEU A 119 -3.36 9.05 3.66
N GLY A 120 -3.87 7.95 3.11
CA GLY A 120 -5.11 7.32 3.55
C GLY A 120 -4.83 6.45 4.77
N LEU A 121 -4.97 7.04 5.95
CA LEU A 121 -4.60 6.43 7.22
C LEU A 121 -5.79 5.70 7.83
N ASP A 122 -5.56 4.48 8.31
CA ASP A 122 -6.51 3.75 9.13
C ASP A 122 -5.81 2.99 10.25
N GLU A 123 -6.56 2.28 11.08
CA GLU A 123 -6.02 1.60 12.25
C GLU A 123 -5.02 0.50 11.88
N SER A 124 -5.31 -0.24 10.81
CA SER A 124 -4.47 -1.36 10.35
C SER A 124 -3.13 -0.90 9.76
N ALA A 125 -3.09 0.30 9.17
CA ALA A 125 -1.86 0.88 8.66
C ALA A 125 -0.82 1.17 9.76
N LEU A 126 -1.28 1.27 11.02
CA LEU A 126 -0.47 1.56 12.20
C LEU A 126 -0.18 0.32 13.04
N GLN A 127 -0.48 -0.87 12.52
CA GLN A 127 -0.14 -2.14 13.16
C GLN A 127 1.11 -2.77 12.54
N ASP A 128 1.82 -3.55 13.34
CA ASP A 128 2.98 -4.33 12.91
C ASP A 128 2.53 -5.65 12.28
N ASP A 129 1.92 -5.57 11.10
CA ASP A 129 1.54 -6.71 10.26
C ASP A 129 2.30 -6.68 8.91
N ASN A 130 2.66 -7.87 8.42
CA ASN A 130 3.28 -8.08 7.11
C ASN A 130 2.59 -9.26 6.37
N SER A 131 1.26 -9.30 6.43
CA SER A 131 0.44 -10.41 5.95
C SER A 131 0.65 -10.78 4.47
N LEU A 132 1.06 -9.84 3.62
CA LEU A 132 1.32 -10.08 2.19
C LEU A 132 2.80 -10.05 1.80
N GLY A 133 3.72 -10.01 2.77
CA GLY A 133 5.16 -10.15 2.56
C GLY A 133 5.84 -8.95 1.90
N TYR A 134 5.21 -7.76 1.88
CA TYR A 134 5.75 -6.58 1.22
C TYR A 134 7.05 -6.07 1.83
N VAL A 135 7.23 -6.26 3.15
CA VAL A 135 8.44 -5.82 3.85
C VAL A 135 9.70 -6.38 3.19
N SER A 136 9.67 -7.64 2.72
CA SER A 136 10.80 -8.28 2.04
C SER A 136 11.21 -7.61 0.73
N PHE A 137 10.32 -6.83 0.12
CA PHE A 137 10.54 -6.25 -1.21
C PHE A 137 10.69 -4.73 -1.18
N PHE A 138 9.96 -4.06 -0.29
CA PHE A 138 9.80 -2.61 -0.34
C PHE A 138 10.34 -1.89 0.87
N ALA A 139 10.56 -2.56 2.01
CA ALA A 139 11.07 -1.88 3.18
C ALA A 139 12.50 -1.38 2.97
N ASP A 140 12.83 -0.24 3.58
CA ASP A 140 14.19 0.27 3.60
C ASP A 140 15.05 -0.61 4.53
N ARG A 141 16.04 -1.28 3.95
CA ARG A 141 16.95 -2.18 4.68
C ARG A 141 17.74 -1.44 5.75
N ALA A 142 18.16 -0.21 5.50
CA ALA A 142 18.93 0.56 6.47
C ALA A 142 18.08 0.88 7.70
N ALA A 143 16.87 1.37 7.48
CA ALA A 143 15.90 1.62 8.55
C ALA A 143 15.51 0.35 9.32
N LEU A 144 15.31 -0.79 8.63
CA LEU A 144 15.05 -2.08 9.29
C LEU A 144 16.19 -2.48 10.25
N TRP A 145 17.44 -2.33 9.80
CA TRP A 145 18.61 -2.63 10.63
C TRP A 145 18.69 -1.70 11.86
N GLN A 146 18.52 -0.39 11.65
CA GLN A 146 18.57 0.62 12.72
C GLN A 146 17.45 0.43 13.75
N ALA A 147 16.27 0.03 13.30
CA ALA A 147 15.13 -0.28 14.17
C ALA A 147 15.22 -1.66 14.86
N GLY A 148 16.33 -2.39 14.69
CA GLY A 148 16.50 -3.73 15.28
C GLY A 148 15.61 -4.82 14.67
N ARG A 149 15.00 -4.56 13.51
CA ARG A 149 14.14 -5.53 12.78
C ARG A 149 14.98 -6.51 11.95
N TYR A 150 15.88 -7.24 12.61
CA TYR A 150 16.86 -8.09 11.93
C TYR A 150 16.22 -9.24 11.14
N GLN A 151 15.07 -9.76 11.59
CA GLN A 151 14.34 -10.81 10.87
C GLN A 151 13.81 -10.29 9.53
N ASP A 152 13.20 -9.10 9.53
CA ASP A 152 12.70 -8.46 8.31
C ASP A 152 13.84 -8.00 7.42
N TRP A 153 14.92 -7.49 8.00
CA TRP A 153 16.14 -7.15 7.28
C TRP A 153 16.69 -8.38 6.55
N LEU A 154 16.88 -9.50 7.25
CA LEU A 154 17.34 -10.75 6.65
C LEU A 154 16.34 -11.24 5.60
N GLY A 155 15.04 -11.12 5.88
CA GLY A 155 13.98 -11.50 4.96
C GLY A 155 13.95 -10.65 3.68
N SER A 156 14.44 -9.42 3.73
CA SER A 156 14.62 -8.57 2.55
C SER A 156 15.82 -8.98 1.69
N VAL A 157 16.80 -9.67 2.28
CA VAL A 157 18.01 -10.19 1.62
C VAL A 157 17.76 -11.57 1.04
N VAL A 158 17.13 -12.45 1.83
CA VAL A 158 16.75 -13.83 1.47
C VAL A 158 15.25 -13.90 1.27
N ARG A 159 14.79 -13.45 0.09
CA ARG A 159 13.37 -13.26 -0.23
C ARG A 159 12.62 -14.58 -0.35
N LEU A 160 13.26 -15.65 -0.82
CA LEU A 160 12.66 -16.97 -0.92
C LEU A 160 12.26 -17.51 0.46
N TRP A 161 13.07 -17.27 1.48
CA TRP A 161 12.76 -17.68 2.85
C TRP A 161 11.58 -16.88 3.41
N SER A 162 11.66 -15.54 3.38
CA SER A 162 10.63 -14.67 3.95
C SER A 162 9.31 -14.72 3.19
N TYR A 163 9.34 -14.90 1.87
CA TYR A 163 8.17 -14.96 1.00
C TYR A 163 7.65 -16.38 0.75
N SER A 164 8.28 -17.40 1.35
CA SER A 164 7.91 -18.81 1.17
C SER A 164 6.43 -19.09 1.46
N GLY A 165 5.84 -18.44 2.47
CA GLY A 165 4.43 -18.57 2.82
C GLY A 165 3.49 -18.15 1.67
N ASN A 166 3.81 -17.05 0.99
CA ASN A 166 3.05 -16.59 -0.17
C ASN A 166 3.29 -17.48 -1.39
N LEU A 167 4.51 -17.99 -1.59
CA LEU A 167 4.82 -18.92 -2.68
C LEU A 167 4.08 -20.26 -2.55
N ARG A 168 3.80 -20.72 -1.31
CA ARG A 168 2.99 -21.94 -1.08
C ARG A 168 1.58 -21.83 -1.66
N GLN A 169 1.06 -20.61 -1.85
CA GLN A 169 -0.24 -20.39 -2.48
C GLN A 169 -0.27 -20.85 -3.95
N LEU A 170 0.88 -21.08 -4.59
CA LEU A 170 0.93 -21.72 -5.92
C LEU A 170 0.41 -23.16 -5.92
N ARG A 171 0.23 -23.77 -4.74
CA ARG A 171 -0.44 -25.07 -4.59
C ARG A 171 -1.95 -24.97 -4.79
N GLU A 172 -2.53 -23.77 -4.67
CA GLU A 172 -3.93 -23.52 -4.98
C GLU A 172 -4.13 -23.63 -6.50
N PRO A 173 -5.05 -24.48 -7.00
CA PRO A 173 -5.19 -24.75 -8.44
C PRO A 173 -5.34 -23.48 -9.29
N GLU A 174 -6.16 -22.53 -8.85
CA GLU A 174 -6.39 -21.28 -9.57
C GLU A 174 -5.13 -20.42 -9.69
N LYS A 175 -4.36 -20.29 -8.61
CA LYS A 175 -3.09 -19.53 -8.62
C LYS A 175 -2.02 -20.25 -9.43
N GLY A 176 -1.93 -21.57 -9.34
CA GLY A 176 -1.01 -22.38 -10.14
C GLY A 176 -1.28 -22.23 -11.65
N LEU A 177 -2.56 -22.34 -12.06
CA LEU A 177 -2.96 -22.12 -13.46
C LEU A 177 -2.68 -20.68 -13.91
N ARG A 178 -2.94 -19.68 -13.06
CA ARG A 178 -2.65 -18.28 -13.38
C ARG A 178 -1.16 -18.02 -13.50
N PHE A 179 -0.32 -18.68 -12.69
CA PHE A 179 1.13 -18.62 -12.78
C PHE A 179 1.65 -19.20 -14.11
N LEU A 180 1.13 -20.36 -14.53
CA LEU A 180 1.47 -20.94 -15.83
C LEU A 180 1.06 -20.02 -16.98
N ALA A 181 -0.16 -19.48 -16.93
CA ALA A 181 -0.65 -18.56 -17.94
C ALA A 181 0.16 -17.24 -17.98
N ALA A 182 0.52 -16.70 -16.82
CA ALA A 182 1.37 -15.52 -16.70
C ALA A 182 2.81 -15.78 -17.16
N SER A 183 3.24 -17.04 -17.25
CA SER A 183 4.57 -17.39 -17.77
C SER A 183 4.63 -17.25 -19.30
N THR A 184 3.51 -17.41 -20.01
CA THR A 184 3.47 -17.32 -21.49
C THR A 184 2.97 -15.97 -22.00
N ARG A 185 2.07 -15.30 -21.30
CA ARG A 185 1.55 -13.97 -21.68
C ARG A 185 1.43 -13.00 -20.51
N GLN A 186 1.35 -11.72 -20.80
CA GLN A 186 1.01 -10.73 -19.77
C GLN A 186 -0.46 -10.87 -19.40
N ILE A 187 -0.74 -10.86 -18.10
CA ILE A 187 -2.09 -10.93 -17.55
C ILE A 187 -2.23 -9.80 -16.54
N ASP A 188 -3.33 -9.08 -16.62
CA ASP A 188 -3.62 -7.99 -15.69
C ASP A 188 -4.07 -8.53 -14.32
N PRO A 189 -3.74 -7.79 -13.24
CA PRO A 189 -4.24 -8.14 -11.92
C PRO A 189 -5.74 -7.93 -11.80
N VAL A 190 -6.34 -8.56 -10.79
CA VAL A 190 -7.74 -8.30 -10.43
C VAL A 190 -7.91 -6.83 -10.05
N GLY A 191 -8.84 -6.15 -10.70
CA GLY A 191 -9.04 -4.70 -10.61
C GLY A 191 -8.35 -3.89 -11.71
N GLY A 192 -7.67 -4.56 -12.66
CA GLY A 192 -7.06 -3.95 -13.84
C GLY A 192 -5.61 -3.49 -13.65
N ALA A 193 -4.93 -3.26 -14.76
CA ALA A 193 -3.56 -2.75 -14.77
C ALA A 193 -3.46 -1.34 -14.14
N ALA A 194 -2.35 -1.07 -13.46
CA ALA A 194 -2.13 0.23 -12.83
C ALA A 194 -2.22 1.40 -13.83
N ALA A 195 -1.74 1.22 -15.05
CA ALA A 195 -1.80 2.23 -16.11
C ALA A 195 -3.24 2.54 -16.58
N ALA A 196 -4.11 1.53 -16.58
CA ALA A 196 -5.47 1.67 -17.07
C ALA A 196 -6.38 2.42 -16.09
N TYR A 197 -6.10 2.36 -14.78
CA TYR A 197 -6.94 2.96 -13.73
C TYR A 197 -6.16 3.92 -12.82
N LEU A 198 -4.95 4.34 -13.21
CA LEU A 198 -4.08 5.19 -12.39
C LEU A 198 -3.86 4.61 -10.98
N GLY A 199 -3.73 3.29 -10.91
CA GLY A 199 -3.59 2.53 -9.68
C GLY A 199 -4.91 2.26 -8.94
N TYR A 200 -6.03 2.92 -9.25
CA TYR A 200 -7.31 2.61 -8.61
C TYR A 200 -7.77 1.17 -8.90
N ARG A 201 -8.34 0.50 -7.90
CA ARG A 201 -8.88 -0.85 -8.05
C ARG A 201 -10.38 -0.82 -8.36
N ALA A 202 -10.74 -0.66 -9.63
CA ALA A 202 -12.15 -0.65 -10.05
C ALA A 202 -12.83 -2.02 -9.81
N GLY A 203 -14.08 -1.99 -9.30
CA GLY A 203 -14.97 -3.15 -9.26
C GLY A 203 -14.59 -4.31 -8.33
N PHE A 204 -13.69 -4.10 -7.35
CA PHE A 204 -13.29 -5.18 -6.43
C PHE A 204 -14.13 -5.21 -5.15
N GLY A 205 -14.78 -6.34 -4.84
CA GLY A 205 -15.32 -6.57 -3.49
C GLY A 205 -16.22 -7.79 -3.23
N ALA A 206 -16.35 -8.76 -4.15
CA ALA A 206 -17.24 -9.91 -3.92
C ALA A 206 -16.66 -11.07 -3.09
N ALA A 207 -15.37 -11.04 -2.73
CA ALA A 207 -14.76 -12.14 -1.96
C ALA A 207 -13.62 -11.64 -1.08
N GLN A 208 -13.95 -11.09 0.08
CA GLN A 208 -13.03 -11.00 1.20
C GLN A 208 -13.52 -11.96 2.27
N ASP A 209 -12.62 -12.83 2.75
CA ASP A 209 -12.93 -13.81 3.77
C ASP A 209 -13.40 -13.11 5.06
N GLN A 210 -14.47 -13.61 5.67
CA GLN A 210 -15.00 -13.10 6.95
C GLN A 210 -13.90 -13.05 8.03
N ALA A 211 -12.94 -13.98 7.99
CA ALA A 211 -11.81 -13.98 8.92
C ALA A 211 -10.88 -12.76 8.74
N GLN A 212 -10.67 -12.29 7.51
CA GLN A 212 -9.88 -11.09 7.23
C GLN A 212 -10.60 -9.82 7.72
N VAL A 213 -11.92 -9.75 7.51
CA VAL A 213 -12.74 -8.65 8.03
C VAL A 213 -12.66 -8.63 9.57
N ALA A 214 -12.83 -9.78 10.23
CA ALA A 214 -12.76 -9.88 11.69
C ALA A 214 -11.37 -9.55 12.27
N GLN A 215 -10.28 -9.80 11.52
CA GLN A 215 -8.94 -9.39 11.95
C GLN A 215 -8.73 -7.87 11.82
N GLN A 216 -9.23 -7.26 10.74
CA GLN A 216 -9.18 -5.81 10.56
C GLN A 216 -9.99 -5.06 11.63
N GLU A 217 -11.13 -5.61 12.03
CA GLU A 217 -11.94 -5.02 13.10
C GLU A 217 -11.27 -5.18 14.48
N ARG A 218 -10.63 -6.32 14.76
CA ARG A 218 -9.87 -6.49 16.02
C ARG A 218 -8.69 -5.52 16.13
N ALA A 219 -8.01 -5.26 15.00
CA ALA A 219 -6.90 -4.30 14.96
C ALA A 219 -7.33 -2.87 15.31
N ALA A 220 -8.59 -2.51 15.04
CA ALA A 220 -9.12 -1.19 15.35
C ALA A 220 -9.16 -0.84 16.84
N HIS A 221 -9.17 -1.86 17.70
CA HIS A 221 -9.19 -1.68 19.16
C HIS A 221 -7.79 -1.64 19.78
N GLN A 222 -6.74 -1.94 19.02
CA GLN A 222 -5.36 -1.87 19.51
C GLN A 222 -4.79 -0.47 19.29
N PRO A 223 -3.96 0.05 20.21
CA PRO A 223 -3.24 1.30 19.96
C PRO A 223 -2.28 1.16 18.77
N PRO A 224 -1.85 2.27 18.14
CA PRO A 224 -0.78 2.24 17.15
C PRO A 224 0.48 1.57 17.69
N ALA A 225 1.09 0.69 16.89
CA ALA A 225 2.35 0.06 17.26
C ALA A 225 3.48 1.11 17.29
N PRO A 226 4.33 1.16 18.34
CA PRO A 226 5.39 2.17 18.45
C PRO A 226 6.32 2.19 17.23
N VAL A 227 6.75 1.02 16.76
CA VAL A 227 7.60 0.89 15.56
C VAL A 227 6.93 1.47 14.31
N ALA A 228 5.62 1.28 14.15
CA ALA A 228 4.88 1.84 13.03
C ALA A 228 4.88 3.38 13.09
N LEU A 229 4.74 3.94 14.30
CA LEU A 229 4.84 5.39 14.49
C LEU A 229 6.24 5.92 14.13
N ASP A 230 7.31 5.23 14.49
CA ASP A 230 8.68 5.66 14.16
C ASP A 230 8.89 5.73 12.64
N PHE A 231 8.40 4.73 11.89
CA PHE A 231 8.42 4.73 10.42
C PHE A 231 7.51 5.82 9.83
N LEU A 232 6.34 6.08 10.42
CA LEU A 232 5.46 7.17 10.00
C LEU A 232 6.18 8.52 10.14
N TRP A 233 6.77 8.81 11.30
CA TRP A 233 7.47 10.08 11.53
C TRP A 233 8.67 10.23 10.60
N SER A 234 9.48 9.18 10.44
CA SER A 234 10.63 9.19 9.51
C SER A 234 10.19 9.46 8.06
N MET A 235 9.07 8.86 7.64
CA MET A 235 8.50 9.09 6.31
C MET A 235 8.01 10.53 6.14
N LEU A 236 7.37 11.10 7.16
CA LEU A 236 6.90 12.48 7.14
C LEU A 236 8.07 13.47 7.05
N ASP A 237 9.10 13.27 7.88
CA ASP A 237 10.33 14.06 7.84
C ASP A 237 10.99 13.99 6.46
N ARG A 238 11.02 12.81 5.84
CA ARG A 238 11.51 12.63 4.47
C ARG A 238 10.72 13.44 3.46
N LEU A 239 9.39 13.31 3.46
CA LEU A 239 8.51 14.00 2.52
C LEU A 239 8.62 15.52 2.68
N GLN A 240 8.48 16.02 3.91
CA GLN A 240 8.54 17.44 4.20
C GLN A 240 9.93 18.04 3.94
N GLY A 241 11.00 17.30 4.22
CA GLY A 241 12.37 17.70 3.90
C GLY A 241 12.64 17.85 2.40
N GLN A 242 11.85 17.21 1.54
CA GLN A 242 11.86 17.40 0.08
C GLN A 242 10.85 18.46 -0.40
N GLY A 243 10.22 19.20 0.52
CA GLY A 243 9.20 20.20 0.21
C GLY A 243 7.86 19.60 -0.26
N VAL A 244 7.61 18.31 0.00
CA VAL A 244 6.33 17.67 -0.32
C VAL A 244 5.28 18.10 0.70
N ARG A 245 4.13 18.57 0.21
CA ARG A 245 2.97 18.87 1.05
C ARG A 245 2.27 17.57 1.43
N VAL A 246 2.16 17.31 2.73
CA VAL A 246 1.54 16.07 3.23
C VAL A 246 0.15 16.35 3.77
N PHE A 247 -0.80 15.56 3.29
CA PHE A 247 -2.17 15.51 3.79
C PHE A 247 -2.46 14.14 4.37
N VAL A 248 -3.35 14.09 5.35
CA VAL A 248 -3.90 12.84 5.89
C VAL A 248 -5.40 12.86 5.67
N THR A 249 -5.94 11.75 5.18
CA THR A 249 -7.37 11.50 5.10
C THR A 249 -7.67 10.17 5.77
N ILE A 250 -8.82 10.08 6.44
CA ILE A 250 -9.28 8.86 7.08
C ILE A 250 -10.40 8.28 6.20
N PRO A 251 -10.22 7.10 5.59
CA PRO A 251 -11.26 6.48 4.75
C PRO A 251 -12.55 6.23 5.54
N PRO A 252 -13.74 6.42 4.93
CA PRO A 252 -15.00 6.14 5.60
C PRO A 252 -15.19 4.65 5.86
N LEU A 253 -15.91 4.32 6.93
CA LEU A 253 -16.28 2.95 7.32
C LEU A 253 -17.81 2.83 7.36
N ARG A 254 -18.34 1.65 7.04
CA ARG A 254 -19.79 1.45 6.94
C ARG A 254 -20.46 1.28 8.30
N ASP A 255 -19.86 0.43 9.13
CA ASP A 255 -20.54 -0.18 10.29
C ASP A 255 -20.12 0.44 11.63
N ARG A 256 -19.10 1.31 11.64
CA ARG A 256 -18.59 1.98 12.83
C ARG A 256 -17.88 3.29 12.50
N GLU A 257 -17.59 4.06 13.54
CA GLU A 257 -16.66 5.19 13.47
C GLU A 257 -15.20 4.69 13.44
N SER A 258 -14.32 5.48 12.81
CA SER A 258 -12.89 5.22 12.87
C SER A 258 -12.34 5.60 14.24
N ALA A 259 -11.33 4.86 14.74
CA ALA A 259 -10.68 5.16 16.01
C ALA A 259 -10.04 6.57 16.06
N PHE A 260 -9.78 7.19 14.90
CA PHE A 260 -9.33 8.58 14.83
C PHE A 260 -10.37 9.61 15.26
N TYR A 261 -11.66 9.25 15.26
CA TYR A 261 -12.78 10.13 15.60
C TYR A 261 -13.64 9.61 16.76
N ASP A 262 -13.61 8.29 17.02
CA ASP A 262 -14.25 7.67 18.18
C ASP A 262 -13.80 8.36 19.48
N SER A 263 -14.75 8.74 20.33
CA SER A 263 -14.52 9.43 21.60
C SER A 263 -14.13 8.51 22.76
N GLY A 264 -14.23 7.18 22.58
CA GLY A 264 -13.88 6.16 23.57
C GLY A 264 -12.44 6.26 24.09
N ALA A 265 -12.22 5.77 25.32
CA ALA A 265 -10.90 5.81 25.96
C ALA A 265 -9.85 4.97 25.22
N SER A 266 -10.25 3.81 24.68
CA SER A 266 -9.38 2.93 23.88
C SER A 266 -8.89 3.58 22.57
N ALA A 267 -9.66 4.52 22.02
CA ALA A 267 -9.33 5.27 20.81
C ALA A 267 -8.45 6.50 21.05
N ALA A 268 -8.21 6.88 22.32
CA ALA A 268 -7.44 8.08 22.67
C ALA A 268 -6.05 8.17 21.99
N PRO A 269 -5.27 7.07 21.85
CA PRO A 269 -3.98 7.11 21.15
C PRO A 269 -4.06 7.59 19.69
N TYR A 270 -5.14 7.26 18.97
CA TYR A 270 -5.35 7.69 17.59
C TYR A 270 -5.71 9.17 17.49
N ARG A 271 -6.53 9.69 18.42
CA ARG A 271 -6.83 11.13 18.50
C ARG A 271 -5.59 11.95 18.84
N VAL A 272 -4.75 11.45 19.76
CA VAL A 272 -3.45 12.06 20.10
C VAL A 272 -2.53 12.08 18.89
N LEU A 273 -2.47 10.98 18.13
CA LEU A 273 -1.71 10.92 16.90
C LEU A 273 -2.19 11.96 15.88
N LEU A 274 -3.51 12.10 15.68
CA LEU A 274 -4.08 13.06 14.75
C LEU A 274 -3.71 14.50 15.10
N ALA A 275 -3.82 14.86 16.39
CA ALA A 275 -3.41 16.17 16.89
C ALA A 275 -1.90 16.41 16.69
N ARG A 276 -1.08 15.38 16.94
CA ARG A 276 0.38 15.46 16.73
C ARG A 276 0.74 15.63 15.26
N LEU A 277 0.06 14.95 14.34
CA LEU A 277 0.26 15.13 12.89
C LEU A 277 0.03 16.60 12.49
N GLN A 278 -1.06 17.20 12.98
CA GLN A 278 -1.36 18.63 12.72
C GLN A 278 -0.28 19.56 13.29
N GLN A 279 0.21 19.29 14.51
CA GLN A 279 1.31 20.06 15.12
C GLN A 279 2.61 19.97 14.30
N HIS A 280 2.85 18.87 13.61
CA HIS A 280 3.98 18.66 12.72
C HIS A 280 3.74 19.15 11.27
N GLY A 281 2.74 20.02 11.06
CA GLY A 281 2.50 20.65 9.75
C GLY A 281 1.85 19.73 8.71
N VAL A 282 1.33 18.58 9.11
CA VAL A 282 0.51 17.72 8.25
C VAL A 282 -0.93 18.24 8.24
N THR A 283 -1.49 18.44 7.05
CA THR A 283 -2.89 18.87 6.94
C THR A 283 -3.83 17.66 7.04
N VAL A 284 -4.53 17.53 8.16
CA VAL A 284 -5.58 16.52 8.33
C VAL A 284 -6.86 17.01 7.67
N LEU A 285 -7.34 16.28 6.68
CA LEU A 285 -8.60 16.57 6.01
C LEU A 285 -9.79 16.22 6.92
N PRO A 286 -10.89 17.01 6.89
CA PRO A 286 -12.09 16.71 7.65
C PRO A 286 -12.62 15.29 7.42
N ALA A 287 -13.26 14.74 8.46
CA ALA A 287 -13.87 13.41 8.39
C ALA A 287 -14.89 13.33 7.25
N PRO A 288 -14.88 12.25 6.43
CA PRO A 288 -15.91 12.03 5.44
C PRO A 288 -17.27 11.78 6.12
N THR A 289 -18.32 12.45 5.66
CA THR A 289 -19.68 12.32 6.23
C THR A 289 -20.73 12.01 5.16
N GLY A 290 -21.87 11.49 5.59
CA GLY A 290 -23.03 11.24 4.73
C GLY A 290 -22.93 10.01 3.83
N PHE A 291 -21.99 9.10 4.09
CA PHE A 291 -21.90 7.81 3.40
C PHE A 291 -22.98 6.85 3.92
N VAL A 292 -23.64 6.14 3.01
CA VAL A 292 -24.71 5.18 3.31
C VAL A 292 -24.26 3.75 2.99
N PRO A 293 -24.91 2.70 3.53
CA PRO A 293 -24.52 1.31 3.24
C PRO A 293 -24.40 0.96 1.74
N ALA A 294 -25.18 1.64 0.89
CA ALA A 294 -25.13 1.48 -0.56
C ALA A 294 -23.84 2.05 -1.21
N ASP A 295 -23.03 2.83 -0.49
CA ASP A 295 -21.72 3.32 -0.96
C ASP A 295 -20.60 2.28 -0.75
N PHE A 296 -20.89 1.17 -0.07
CA PHE A 296 -19.90 0.18 0.34
C PHE A 296 -20.14 -1.19 -0.30
N ILE A 297 -19.08 -1.97 -0.47
CA ILE A 297 -19.19 -3.40 -0.80
C ILE A 297 -19.14 -4.24 0.47
N ASN A 298 -18.35 -3.82 1.46
CA ASN A 298 -18.27 -4.42 2.79
C ASN A 298 -17.98 -3.37 3.86
N ALA A 299 -17.79 -3.78 5.11
CA ALA A 299 -17.61 -2.89 6.26
C ALA A 299 -16.49 -1.83 6.08
N GLY A 300 -15.43 -2.16 5.34
CA GLY A 300 -14.23 -1.32 5.20
C GLY A 300 -13.92 -0.82 3.79
N HIS A 301 -14.67 -1.23 2.77
CA HIS A 301 -14.34 -0.90 1.37
C HIS A 301 -15.54 -0.31 0.62
N LEU A 302 -15.29 0.85 0.00
CA LEU A 302 -16.23 1.52 -0.88
C LEU A 302 -16.44 0.72 -2.17
N ARG A 303 -17.64 0.84 -2.76
CA ARG A 303 -17.89 0.49 -4.17
C ARG A 303 -17.52 1.67 -5.06
N ASP A 304 -17.49 1.46 -6.37
CA ASP A 304 -17.03 2.49 -7.32
C ASP A 304 -17.76 3.83 -7.17
N ALA A 305 -19.09 3.84 -7.01
CA ALA A 305 -19.85 5.07 -6.79
C ALA A 305 -19.45 5.78 -5.48
N GLY A 306 -19.28 5.02 -4.39
CA GLY A 306 -18.82 5.55 -3.10
C GLY A 306 -17.38 6.07 -3.16
N ALA A 307 -16.49 5.36 -3.85
CA ALA A 307 -15.11 5.76 -4.06
C ALA A 307 -15.01 7.05 -4.89
N GLN A 308 -15.82 7.20 -5.95
CA GLN A 308 -15.90 8.42 -6.74
C GLN A 308 -16.43 9.60 -5.91
N ARG A 309 -17.49 9.37 -5.10
CA ARG A 309 -18.00 10.39 -4.18
C ARG A 309 -16.93 10.85 -3.20
N TYR A 310 -16.29 9.91 -2.51
CA TYR A 310 -15.21 10.19 -1.56
C TYR A 310 -14.03 10.91 -2.21
N SER A 311 -13.63 10.48 -3.40
CA SER A 311 -12.57 11.11 -4.18
C SER A 311 -12.92 12.54 -4.56
N ALA A 312 -14.18 12.83 -4.87
CA ALA A 312 -14.62 14.18 -5.17
C ALA A 312 -14.59 15.09 -3.93
N ASP A 313 -14.96 14.58 -2.75
CA ASP A 313 -14.82 15.28 -1.47
C ASP A 313 -13.35 15.59 -1.16
N VAL A 314 -12.48 14.58 -1.24
CA VAL A 314 -11.03 14.75 -1.05
C VAL A 314 -10.47 15.78 -2.04
N GLY A 315 -10.82 15.69 -3.33
CA GLY A 315 -10.40 16.66 -4.34
C GLY A 315 -10.84 18.10 -4.03
N ARG A 316 -12.07 18.30 -3.51
CA ARG A 316 -12.54 19.63 -3.09
C ARG A 316 -11.74 20.17 -1.92
N LEU A 317 -11.43 19.33 -0.94
CA LEU A 317 -10.66 19.71 0.25
C LEU A 317 -9.19 20.03 -0.10
N LEU A 318 -8.57 19.24 -0.98
CA LEU A 318 -7.23 19.53 -1.51
C LEU A 318 -7.21 20.87 -2.26
N ARG A 319 -8.22 21.12 -3.11
CA ARG A 319 -8.36 22.40 -3.82
C ARG A 319 -8.51 23.59 -2.87
N ALA A 320 -9.37 23.45 -1.86
CA ALA A 320 -9.56 24.48 -0.84
C ALA A 320 -8.29 24.76 -0.04
N SER A 321 -7.43 23.74 0.11
CA SER A 321 -6.11 23.84 0.72
C SER A 321 -5.04 24.39 -0.24
N GLY A 322 -5.40 24.80 -1.47
CA GLY A 322 -4.48 25.38 -2.44
C GLY A 322 -3.61 24.35 -3.18
N VAL A 323 -4.01 23.09 -3.24
CA VAL A 323 -3.45 22.14 -4.22
C VAL A 323 -4.04 22.49 -5.58
N LYS A 324 -3.17 22.68 -6.57
CA LYS A 324 -3.55 23.00 -7.95
C LYS A 324 -3.14 21.85 -8.85
#